data_AF-A0A9X4QWZ5-F1
#
_entry.id   AF-A0A9X4QWZ5-F1
#
_cell.length_a   1.000
_cell.length_b   1.000
_cell.length_c   1.000
_cell.angle_alpha   90.00
_cell.angle_beta   90.00
_cell.angle_gamma   90.00
#
_symmetry.space_group_name_H-M   'P 1'
#
loop_
_entity.id
_entity.type
_entity.pdbx_description
1 polymer ?
#
loop_
_entity_poly.entity_id
_entity_poly.type
_entity_poly.pdbx_seq_one_letter_code
_entity_poly.pdbx_strand_id
1 'polypeptide(L)' 'MPIFGHGVNYSAFSIPIWFLGGMLVLLVDARRCKMAGHRKDELVAKFSGWLNIALGVFFLVREWVV' A
#
# COMPACT_ATOMS: atom_id res chain seq x y z
N MET A 1 16.44 12.33 -9.98
CA MET A 1 15.82 13.31 -10.91
C MET A 1 14.88 14.20 -10.12
N PRO A 2 14.68 15.49 -10.48
CA PRO A 2 14.09 16.48 -9.58
C PRO A 2 12.69 16.04 -9.15
N ILE A 3 12.51 15.94 -7.84
CA ILE A 3 11.28 15.50 -7.17
C ILE A 3 10.14 16.53 -7.43
N PHE A 4 10.49 17.70 -7.95
CA PHE A 4 9.59 18.81 -8.28
C PHE A 4 10.04 19.49 -9.57
N GLY A 5 9.57 19.02 -10.72
CA GLY A 5 9.86 19.62 -12.02
C GLY A 5 8.64 19.58 -12.96
N HIS A 6 8.05 20.76 -13.19
CA HIS A 6 7.16 21.14 -14.31
C HIS A 6 5.88 20.33 -14.64
N GLY A 7 5.35 19.52 -13.72
CA GLY A 7 4.02 18.91 -13.83
C GLY A 7 3.63 18.15 -12.57
N VAL A 8 2.33 17.85 -12.40
CA VAL A 8 1.87 16.98 -11.31
C VAL A 8 2.40 15.56 -11.60
N ASN A 9 3.43 15.12 -10.88
CA ASN A 9 3.88 13.74 -10.96
C ASN A 9 2.91 12.86 -10.17
N TYR A 10 1.89 12.33 -10.86
CA TYR A 10 0.88 11.43 -10.28
C TYR A 10 1.48 10.14 -9.71
N SER A 11 2.62 9.67 -10.24
CA SER A 11 3.34 8.52 -9.69
C SER A 11 3.86 8.81 -8.28
N ALA A 12 4.46 9.99 -8.08
CA ALA A 12 4.99 10.42 -6.79
C ALA A 12 3.91 10.54 -5.70
N PHE A 13 2.66 10.84 -6.07
CA PHE A 13 1.52 10.83 -5.14
C PHE A 13 0.94 9.42 -4.93
N SER A 14 0.88 8.60 -5.98
CA SER A 14 0.26 7.28 -5.92
C SER A 14 1.08 6.29 -5.11
N ILE A 15 2.41 6.32 -5.21
CA ILE A 15 3.31 5.42 -4.48
C ILE A 15 3.08 5.46 -2.96
N PRO A 16 3.12 6.62 -2.27
CA PRO A 16 2.87 6.66 -0.82
C PRO A 16 1.43 6.27 -0.47
N ILE A 17 0.44 6.50 -1.34
CA ILE A 17 -0.95 6.06 -1.10
C ILE A 17 -1.03 4.53 -1.02
N TRP A 18 -0.35 3.80 -1.91
CA TRP A 18 -0.30 2.33 -1.87
C TRP A 18 0.34 1.81 -0.58
N PHE A 19 1.44 2.43 -0.14
CA PHE A 19 2.11 2.05 1.11
C PHE A 19 1.26 2.38 2.34
N LEU A 20 0.74 3.61 2.44
CA LEU A 20 -0.08 4.05 3.57
C LEU A 20 -1.38 3.26 3.64
N GLY A 21 -2.05 3.04 2.51
CA GLY A 21 -3.28 2.24 2.42
C GLY A 21 -3.04 0.81 2.86
N GLY A 22 -1.99 0.15 2.35
CA GLY A 22 -1.64 -1.21 2.75
C GLY A 22 -1.29 -1.33 4.23
N MET A 23 -0.56 -0.36 4.77
CA MET A 23 -0.23 -0.30 6.19
C MET A 23 -1.47 -0.07 7.06
N LEU A 24 -2.41 0.78 6.61
CA LEU A 24 -3.66 1.04 7.33
C LEU A 24 -4.54 -0.21 7.42
N VAL A 25 -4.66 -0.97 6.32
CA VAL A 25 -5.40 -2.24 6.29
C VAL A 25 -4.78 -3.27 7.24
N LEU A 26 -3.45 -3.36 7.29
CA LEU A 26 -2.75 -4.26 8.22
C LEU A 26 -2.91 -3.85 9.69
N LEU A 27 -2.91 -2.54 9.98
CA LEU A 27 -2.98 -2.02 11.34
C LEU A 27 -4.41 -1.97 11.88
N VAL A 28 -5.39 -1.67 11.03
CA VAL A 28 -6.78 -1.48 11.45
C VAL A 28 -7.57 -2.76 11.21
N ASP A 29 -7.78 -3.15 9.95
CA ASP A 29 -8.68 -4.25 9.60
C ASP A 29 -8.16 -5.60 10.06
N ALA A 30 -6.90 -5.92 9.78
CA ALA A 30 -6.33 -7.20 10.19
C ALA A 30 -6.24 -7.33 11.73
N ARG A 31 -5.95 -6.23 12.45
CA ARG A 31 -5.98 -6.25 13.93
C ARG A 31 -7.39 -6.38 14.48
N ARG A 32 -8.37 -5.68 13.92
CA ARG A 32 -9.78 -5.78 14.31
C ARG A 32 -10.32 -7.20 14.08
N CYS A 33 -10.06 -7.79 12.92
CA CYS A 33 -10.47 -9.16 12.61
C CYS A 33 -9.84 -10.16 13.57
N LYS A 34 -8.55 -9.98 13.89
CA LYS A 34 -7.84 -10.82 14.87
C LYS A 34 -8.47 -10.72 16.27
N MET A 35 -8.77 -9.51 16.73
CA MET A 35 -9.39 -9.29 18.05
C MET A 35 -10.80 -9.87 18.13
N ALA A 36 -11.56 -9.82 17.04
CA ALA A 36 -12.92 -10.36 16.97
C ALA A 36 -12.96 -11.88 16.67
N GLY A 37 -11.82 -12.56 16.47
CA GLY A 37 -11.76 -14.00 16.21
C GLY A 37 -12.14 -14.41 14.77
N HIS A 38 -12.28 -13.44 13.86
CA HIS A 38 -12.67 -13.67 12.47
C HIS A 38 -11.47 -14.08 11.61
N ARG A 39 -11.06 -15.35 11.71
CA ARG A 39 -9.84 -15.86 11.06
C ARG A 39 -9.86 -15.76 9.52
N LYS A 40 -11.01 -15.94 8.87
CA LYS A 40 -11.13 -15.82 7.41
C LYS A 40 -10.92 -14.37 6.97
N ASP A 41 -11.60 -13.45 7.64
CA ASP A 41 -11.54 -12.01 7.33
C ASP A 41 -10.15 -11.43 7.67
N GLU A 42 -9.49 -11.94 8.73
CA GLU A 42 -8.10 -11.59 9.05
C GLU A 42 -7.14 -11.95 7.91
N LEU A 43 -7.28 -13.13 7.30
CA LEU A 43 -6.44 -13.56 6.19
C LEU A 43 -6.66 -12.69 4.95
N VAL A 44 -7.92 -12.35 4.65
CA VAL A 44 -8.27 -11.47 3.52
C VAL A 44 -7.71 -10.07 3.76
N ALA A 45 -7.86 -9.51 4.97
CA ALA A 45 -7.32 -8.20 5.32
C ALA A 45 -5.78 -8.19 5.23
N LYS A 46 -5.11 -9.23 5.75
CA LYS A 46 -3.66 -9.38 5.61
C LYS A 46 -3.22 -9.46 4.16
N PHE A 47 -3.87 -10.29 3.35
CA PHE A 47 -3.58 -10.41 1.93
C PHE A 47 -3.76 -9.08 1.20
N SER A 48 -4.87 -8.38 1.43
CA SER A 48 -5.15 -7.06 0.84
C SER A 48 -4.12 -6.00 1.25
N GLY A 49 -3.72 -5.97 2.51
CA GLY A 49 -2.69 -5.05 3.00
C GLY A 49 -1.31 -5.33 2.38
N TRP A 50 -0.89 -6.59 2.31
CA TRP A 50 0.36 -6.98 1.66
C TRP A 50 0.34 -6.75 0.14
N LEU A 51 -0.80 -6.97 -0.52
CA LEU A 51 -0.98 -6.67 -1.94
C LEU A 51 -0.80 -5.18 -2.22
N ASN A 52 -1.39 -4.30 -1.39
CA ASN A 52 -1.21 -2.85 -1.51
C ASN A 52 0.26 -2.44 -1.38
N ILE A 53 0.98 -3.00 -0.39
CA ILE A 53 2.42 -2.74 -0.21
C ILE A 53 3.21 -3.24 -1.42
N ALA A 54 2.92 -4.45 -1.91
CA ALA A 54 3.60 -5.02 -3.08
C ALA A 54 3.39 -4.16 -4.35
N LEU A 55 2.18 -3.63 -4.55
CA LEU A 55 1.89 -2.70 -5.64
C LEU A 55 2.65 -1.37 -5.46
N GLY A 56 2.72 -0.84 -4.24
CA GLY A 56 3.55 0.33 -3.93
C GLY A 56 5.03 0.13 -4.28
N VAL A 57 5.60 -1.04 -3.92
CA VAL A 57 6.98 -1.41 -4.29
C VAL A 57 7.12 -1.55 -5.81
N PHE A 58 6.17 -2.19 -6.48
CA PHE A 58 6.19 -2.35 -7.93
C PHE A 58 6.19 -0.99 -8.66
N PHE A 59 5.33 -0.06 -8.25
CA PHE A 59 5.30 1.29 -8.81
C PHE A 59 6.57 2.08 -8.52
N LEU A 60 7.14 1.92 -7.32
CA LEU A 60 8.42 2.51 -6.96
C LEU A 60 9.50 2.02 -7.92
N VAL A 61 9.68 0.69 -8.05
CA VAL A 61 10.69 0.10 -8.95
C VAL A 61 10.50 0.55 -10.40
N ARG A 62 9.25 0.63 -10.88
CA ARG A 62 8.94 1.13 -12.22
C ARG A 62 9.38 2.58 -12.42
N GLU A 63 9.18 3.46 -11.45
CA GLU A 63 9.66 4.86 -11.50
C GLU A 63 11.20 4.96 -11.41
N TRP A 64 11.88 3.97 -10.85
CA TRP A 64 13.35 3.94 -10.84
C TRP A 64 13.96 3.46 -12.17
N VAL A 65 13.26 2.58 -12.88
CA VAL A 65 13.74 1.99 -14.14
C VAL A 65 13.43 2.87 -15.36
N VAL A 66 12.31 3.60 -15.32
CA VAL A 66 11.83 4.48 -16.40
C VAL A 66 12.28 5.91 -16.15
#